data_AF-A0A388LQE7-F1
#
_entry.id   AF-A0A388LQE7-F1
#
_cell.length_a   1.000
_cell.length_b   1.000
_cell.length_c   1.000
_cell.angle_alpha   90.00
_cell.angle_beta   90.00
_cell.angle_gamma   90.00
#
_symmetry.space_group_name_H-M   'P 1'
#
loop_
_entity.id
_entity.type
_entity.pdbx_description
1 polymer ?
#
loop_
_entity_poly.entity_id
_entity_poly.type
_entity_poly.pdbx_seq_one_letter_code
_entity_poly.pdbx_strand_id
1 'polypeptide(L)'
;MGANATPMLTLPAPTSTSSNVGYAVSNNQAAFLSSGYPNPFGRSNFWRANQEKLDRCFAKTVADEEKEAERKEEEKRNKILKEEEERKEEWRKERERLEAEITDRLDKRMEEKNSCRLKEKGSDDVALKEELEKIRKENEKLRSVLTSGDGVDGTTNVSKLQVELAFFRRQVLAKRVMEDDVFAMKKEIDQLRTSALARGSFQSELDSLRSEVSRLKIQGVKDREQVELWKREALRPGNKRGSVAIETPEVSNMDLLGPDGRTI
;
A
#
# COMPACT_ATOMS: atom_id res chain seq x y z
N MET A 1 -30.85 -20.06 4.28
CA MET A 1 -29.78 -21.05 4.00
C MET A 1 -28.94 -20.49 2.86
N GLY A 2 -27.62 -20.30 2.91
CA GLY A 2 -26.63 -20.60 3.94
C GLY A 2 -25.58 -19.48 4.03
N ALA A 3 -25.05 -19.30 5.23
CA ALA A 3 -24.00 -18.35 5.55
C ALA A 3 -22.64 -19.04 5.33
N ASN A 4 -21.89 -18.59 4.32
CA ASN A 4 -20.50 -18.98 4.13
C ASN A 4 -19.62 -18.00 4.92
N ALA A 5 -19.30 -18.36 6.15
CA ALA A 5 -18.29 -17.66 6.95
C ALA A 5 -16.91 -18.23 6.61
N THR A 6 -16.07 -17.42 5.98
CA THR A 6 -14.66 -17.70 5.73
C THR A 6 -13.90 -17.65 7.05
N PRO A 7 -13.12 -18.68 7.44
CA PRO A 7 -12.35 -18.64 8.67
C PRO A 7 -11.20 -17.64 8.53
N MET A 8 -11.17 -16.63 9.40
CA MET A 8 -10.03 -15.73 9.52
C MET A 8 -8.84 -16.47 10.13
N LEU A 9 -7.76 -16.59 9.35
CA LEU A 9 -6.47 -17.07 9.81
C LEU A 9 -5.84 -15.99 10.71
N THR A 10 -5.96 -16.15 12.02
CA THR A 10 -5.24 -15.32 12.99
C THR A 10 -3.83 -15.87 13.15
N LEU A 11 -2.84 -15.13 12.64
CA LEU A 11 -1.43 -15.42 12.89
C LEU A 11 -1.03 -14.90 14.28
N PRO A 12 -0.20 -15.62 15.04
CA PRO A 12 0.31 -15.16 16.32
C PRO A 12 1.19 -13.92 16.14
N ALA A 13 1.02 -12.93 17.01
CA ALA A 13 1.79 -11.70 17.02
C ALA A 13 3.30 -11.98 17.18
N PRO A 14 4.18 -11.21 16.52
CA PRO A 14 5.61 -11.34 16.69
C PRO A 14 5.98 -10.98 18.15
N THR A 15 6.46 -11.97 18.88
CA THR A 15 7.11 -11.75 20.18
C THR A 15 8.39 -10.96 19.93
N SER A 16 8.33 -9.65 20.23
CA SER A 16 9.48 -8.76 20.31
C SER A 16 10.49 -9.33 21.30
N THR A 17 11.43 -10.11 20.78
CA THR A 17 12.54 -10.64 21.56
C THR A 17 13.52 -9.48 21.70
N SER A 18 13.43 -8.76 22.82
CA SER A 18 14.47 -7.81 23.20
C SER A 18 15.73 -8.62 23.47
N SER A 19 16.64 -8.64 22.50
CA SER A 19 17.99 -9.17 22.65
C SER A 19 18.78 -8.22 23.55
N ASN A 20 18.48 -8.28 24.85
CA ASN A 20 19.30 -7.67 25.88
C ASN A 20 20.49 -8.61 26.09
N VAL A 21 21.56 -8.39 25.31
CA VAL A 21 22.85 -9.06 25.48
C VAL A 21 23.49 -8.49 26.75
N GLY A 22 22.98 -8.95 27.89
CA GLY A 22 23.59 -8.75 29.19
C GLY A 22 24.84 -9.61 29.27
N TYR A 23 26.01 -8.98 29.15
CA TYR A 23 27.27 -9.59 29.54
C TYR A 23 27.21 -9.83 31.06
N ALA A 24 26.85 -11.04 31.47
CA ALA A 24 27.04 -11.50 32.83
C ALA A 24 28.55 -11.64 33.09
N VAL A 25 29.15 -10.57 33.60
CA VAL A 25 30.48 -10.64 34.23
C VAL A 25 30.29 -11.37 35.55
N SER A 26 30.73 -12.64 35.58
CA SER A 26 30.78 -13.44 36.79
C SER A 26 31.71 -12.77 37.79
N ASN A 27 31.10 -12.18 38.81
CA ASN A 27 31.75 -11.53 39.93
C ASN A 27 32.31 -12.62 40.87
N ASN A 28 33.54 -13.09 40.61
CA ASN A 28 34.27 -13.88 41.58
C ASN A 28 34.97 -12.93 42.55
N GLN A 29 34.39 -12.86 43.74
CA GLN A 29 35.03 -12.34 44.94
C GLN A 29 36.34 -13.09 45.18
N ALA A 30 37.46 -12.40 45.02
CA ALA A 30 38.67 -12.68 45.77
C ALA A 30 39.05 -11.36 46.44
N ALA A 31 38.65 -11.24 47.70
CA ALA A 31 39.11 -10.22 48.61
C ALA A 31 40.64 -10.32 48.71
N PHE A 32 41.35 -9.37 48.09
CA PHE A 32 42.72 -9.08 48.46
C PHE A 32 42.80 -7.60 48.81
N LEU A 33 42.91 -7.36 50.11
CA LEU A 33 43.24 -6.09 50.71
C LEU A 33 44.60 -5.66 50.16
N SER A 34 44.62 -4.77 49.16
CA SER A 34 45.84 -4.08 48.76
C SER A 34 45.61 -2.58 48.83
N SER A 35 46.16 -2.05 49.91
CA SER A 35 46.34 -0.65 50.25
C SER A 35 46.84 0.19 49.08
N GLY A 36 46.11 1.27 48.78
CA GLY A 36 46.67 2.61 48.86
C GLY A 36 47.81 2.99 47.90
N TYR A 37 47.60 2.90 46.59
CA TYR A 37 48.29 3.79 45.65
C TYR A 37 47.35 4.21 44.51
N PRO A 38 47.04 5.51 44.35
CA PRO A 38 46.31 6.01 43.20
C PRO A 38 47.20 5.84 41.96
N ASN A 39 46.93 4.80 41.17
CA ASN A 39 47.71 4.49 39.98
C ASN A 39 47.45 5.57 38.92
N PRO A 40 48.41 6.45 38.59
CA PRO A 40 48.19 7.61 37.71
C PRO A 40 48.03 7.24 36.23
N PHE A 41 48.14 5.95 35.90
CA PHE A 41 48.15 5.44 34.53
C PHE A 41 46.87 4.70 34.14
N GLY A 42 45.73 5.08 34.74
CA GLY A 42 44.38 4.60 34.38
C GLY A 42 43.87 5.07 33.00
N ARG A 43 44.73 5.06 31.96
CA ARG A 43 44.35 5.40 30.57
C ARG A 43 43.51 4.33 29.87
N SER A 44 43.21 3.21 30.53
CA SER A 44 42.43 2.11 29.97
C SER A 44 41.01 2.52 29.55
N ASN A 45 40.42 3.54 30.19
CA ASN A 45 39.06 4.01 29.87
C ASN A 45 39.01 5.17 28.87
N PHE A 46 40.15 5.76 28.49
CA PHE A 46 40.18 6.93 27.61
C PHE A 46 39.59 6.60 26.22
N TRP A 47 40.03 5.49 25.63
CA TRP A 47 39.56 5.05 24.31
C TRP A 47 38.08 4.69 24.30
N ARG A 48 37.61 3.98 25.34
CA ARG A 48 36.21 3.59 25.46
C ARG A 48 35.29 4.81 25.58
N ALA A 49 35.66 5.77 26.43
CA ALA A 49 34.87 7.00 26.60
C ALA A 49 34.85 7.88 25.33
N ASN A 50 35.94 7.87 24.54
CA ASN A 50 36.00 8.61 23.28
C ASN A 50 35.18 7.89 22.17
N GLN A 51 35.28 6.57 22.09
CA GLN A 51 34.45 5.75 21.20
C GLN A 51 32.96 5.95 21.49
N GLU A 52 32.55 5.93 22.75
CA GLU A 52 31.16 6.16 23.15
C GLU A 52 30.66 7.57 22.80
N LYS A 53 31.56 8.57 22.75
CA LYS A 53 31.21 9.92 22.27
C LYS A 53 31.03 9.93 20.75
N LEU A 54 31.91 9.29 20.00
CA LEU A 54 31.79 9.14 18.56
C LEU A 54 30.52 8.39 18.19
N ASP A 55 30.26 7.25 18.82
CA ASP A 55 29.06 6.44 18.58
C ASP A 55 27.79 7.25 18.87
N ARG A 56 27.77 8.08 19.93
CA ARG A 56 26.66 9.00 20.20
C ARG A 56 26.49 10.06 19.12
N CYS A 57 27.57 10.64 18.61
CA CYS A 57 27.50 11.60 17.51
C CYS A 57 26.97 10.94 16.23
N PHE A 58 27.48 9.76 15.87
CA PHE A 58 27.00 9.00 14.71
C PHE A 58 25.53 8.59 14.84
N ALA A 59 25.13 8.04 15.99
CA ALA A 59 23.74 7.67 16.23
C ALA A 59 22.81 8.88 16.12
N LYS A 60 23.24 10.05 16.59
CA LYS A 60 22.48 11.29 16.44
C LYS A 60 22.35 11.70 14.97
N THR A 61 23.43 11.67 14.19
CA THR A 61 23.37 12.01 12.76
C THR A 61 22.45 11.08 11.98
N VAL A 62 22.53 9.77 12.24
CA VAL A 62 21.63 8.79 11.62
C VAL A 62 20.17 9.04 12.00
N ALA A 63 19.89 9.32 13.28
CA ALA A 63 18.55 9.63 13.73
C ALA A 63 18.01 10.95 13.15
N ASP A 64 18.86 11.97 13.01
CA ASP A 64 18.48 13.25 12.39
C ASP A 64 18.21 13.09 10.88
N GLU A 65 19.01 12.29 10.17
CA GLU A 65 18.81 11.95 8.76
C GLU A 65 17.52 11.13 8.54
N GLU A 66 17.26 10.12 9.37
CA GLU A 66 16.04 9.31 9.32
C GLU A 66 14.80 10.17 9.56
N LYS A 67 14.85 11.06 10.56
CA LYS A 67 13.75 11.98 10.87
C LYS A 67 13.54 13.03 9.77
N GLU A 68 14.58 13.46 9.07
CA GLU A 68 14.43 14.33 7.91
C GLU A 68 13.84 13.58 6.70
N ALA A 69 14.23 12.33 6.49
CA ALA A 69 13.68 11.48 5.45
C ALA A 69 12.17 11.23 5.67
N GLU A 70 11.78 10.92 6.91
CA GLU A 70 10.37 10.70 7.28
C GLU A 70 9.52 11.96 7.04
N ARG A 71 10.01 13.13 7.46
CA ARG A 71 9.33 14.42 7.22
C ARG A 71 9.12 14.70 5.73
N LYS A 72 10.13 14.41 4.89
CA LYS A 72 10.02 14.58 3.43
C LYS A 72 9.05 13.58 2.81
N GLU A 73 8.94 12.37 3.34
CA GLU A 73 7.96 11.40 2.86
C GLU A 73 6.53 11.81 3.24
N GLU A 74 6.32 12.27 4.48
CA GLU A 74 5.03 12.77 4.96
C GLU A 74 4.55 13.99 4.16
N GLU A 75 5.45 14.94 3.85
CA GLU A 75 5.13 16.09 2.98
C GLU A 75 4.68 15.65 1.58
N LYS A 76 5.32 14.63 1.00
CA LYS A 76 4.91 14.09 -0.32
C LYS A 76 3.56 13.40 -0.25
N ARG A 77 3.29 12.62 0.81
CA ARG A 77 1.97 11.99 1.02
C ARG A 77 0.88 13.05 1.17
N ASN A 78 1.12 14.07 1.98
CA ASN A 78 0.20 15.19 2.15
C ASN A 78 -0.02 15.96 0.84
N LYS A 79 1.04 16.15 0.04
CA LYS A 79 0.92 16.80 -1.28
C LYS A 79 0.02 16.01 -2.23
N ILE A 80 0.21 14.69 -2.31
CA ILE A 80 -0.60 13.82 -3.16
C ILE A 80 -2.07 13.83 -2.72
N LEU A 81 -2.32 13.75 -1.41
CA LEU A 81 -3.67 13.77 -0.85
C LEU A 81 -4.38 15.10 -1.15
N LYS A 82 -3.65 16.22 -1.05
CA LYS A 82 -4.17 17.55 -1.40
C LYS A 82 -4.48 17.68 -2.90
N GLU A 83 -3.60 17.21 -3.78
CA GLU A 83 -3.85 17.21 -5.23
C GLU A 83 -5.04 16.31 -5.62
N GLU A 84 -5.25 15.20 -4.91
CA GLU A 84 -6.43 14.34 -5.10
C GLU A 84 -7.72 15.00 -4.61
N GLU A 85 -7.68 15.70 -3.47
CA GLU A 85 -8.83 16.45 -2.94
C GLU A 85 -9.20 17.63 -3.85
N GLU A 86 -8.23 18.39 -4.36
CA GLU A 86 -8.46 19.47 -5.34
C GLU A 86 -9.10 18.93 -6.63
N ARG A 87 -8.61 17.81 -7.16
CA ARG A 87 -9.22 17.16 -8.34
C ARG A 87 -10.67 16.74 -8.09
N LYS A 88 -10.96 16.25 -6.88
CA LYS A 88 -12.32 15.85 -6.48
C LYS A 88 -13.23 17.07 -6.31
N GLU A 89 -12.70 18.17 -5.80
CA GLU A 89 -13.40 19.46 -5.67
C GLU A 89 -13.76 20.04 -7.03
N GLU A 90 -12.82 20.06 -7.98
CA GLU A 90 -13.05 20.53 -9.34
C GLU A 90 -14.15 19.73 -10.04
N TRP A 91 -14.11 18.40 -9.92
CA TRP A 91 -15.15 17.54 -10.47
C TRP A 91 -16.53 17.82 -9.86
N ARG A 92 -16.58 18.09 -8.56
CA ARG A 92 -17.83 18.44 -7.87
C ARG A 92 -18.39 19.78 -8.37
N LYS A 93 -17.53 20.79 -8.51
CA LYS A 93 -17.91 22.11 -9.04
C LYS A 93 -18.40 22.04 -10.48
N GLU A 94 -17.74 21.27 -11.33
CA GLU A 94 -18.15 21.12 -12.73
C GLU A 94 -19.52 20.43 -12.84
N ARG A 95 -19.76 19.42 -11.99
CA ARG A 95 -21.07 18.77 -11.90
C ARG A 95 -22.15 19.75 -11.46
N GLU A 96 -21.90 20.50 -10.39
CA GLU A 96 -22.84 21.51 -9.89
C GLU A 96 -23.13 22.59 -10.95
N ARG A 97 -22.11 23.02 -11.70
CA ARG A 97 -22.26 23.96 -12.80
C ARG A 97 -23.17 23.42 -13.92
N LEU A 98 -22.98 22.17 -14.33
CA LEU A 98 -23.83 21.53 -15.33
C LEU A 98 -25.27 21.38 -14.84
N GLU A 99 -25.46 21.01 -13.58
CA GLU A 99 -26.79 20.90 -12.96
C GLU A 99 -27.50 22.27 -12.90
N ALA A 100 -26.78 23.35 -12.56
CA ALA A 100 -27.30 24.72 -12.60
C ALA A 100 -27.66 25.16 -14.02
N GLU A 101 -26.79 24.91 -15.01
CA GLU A 101 -27.05 25.26 -16.42
C GLU A 101 -28.30 24.57 -16.99
N ILE A 102 -28.49 23.28 -16.66
CA ILE A 102 -29.69 22.53 -17.08
C ILE A 102 -30.95 23.15 -16.45
N THR A 103 -30.87 23.54 -15.18
CA THR A 103 -31.99 24.16 -14.44
C THR A 103 -32.37 25.51 -15.05
N ASP A 104 -31.39 26.40 -15.28
CA ASP A 104 -31.61 27.70 -15.93
C ASP A 104 -32.24 27.54 -17.33
N ARG A 105 -31.80 26.54 -18.09
CA ARG A 105 -32.35 26.24 -19.43
C ARG A 105 -33.79 25.72 -19.37
N LEU A 106 -34.19 25.04 -18.30
CA LEU A 106 -35.57 24.61 -18.09
C LEU A 106 -36.45 25.80 -17.70
N ASP A 107 -35.99 26.63 -16.77
CA ASP A 107 -36.73 27.81 -16.29
C ASP A 107 -36.98 28.81 -17.42
N LYS A 108 -35.95 29.08 -18.24
CA LYS A 108 -36.09 29.95 -19.42
C LYS A 108 -37.17 29.45 -20.39
N ARG A 109 -37.23 28.14 -20.67
CA ARG A 109 -38.26 27.57 -21.55
C ARG A 109 -39.67 27.66 -20.94
N MET A 110 -39.78 27.56 -19.62
CA MET A 110 -41.06 27.70 -18.92
C MET A 110 -41.56 29.15 -18.96
N GLU A 111 -40.67 30.12 -18.82
CA GLU A 111 -41.01 31.55 -18.88
C GLU A 111 -41.44 31.98 -20.29
N GLU A 112 -40.75 31.50 -21.33
CA GLU A 112 -41.14 31.68 -22.74
C GLU A 112 -42.54 31.11 -23.01
N LYS A 113 -42.84 29.92 -22.51
CA LYS A 113 -44.14 29.26 -22.71
C LYS A 113 -45.28 29.94 -21.95
N ASN A 114 -45.02 30.46 -20.75
CA ASN A 114 -46.03 31.15 -19.94
C ASN A 114 -46.36 32.54 -20.48
N SER A 115 -45.38 33.25 -21.04
CA SER A 115 -45.56 34.60 -21.59
C SER A 115 -46.51 34.65 -22.79
N CYS A 116 -46.63 33.57 -23.56
CA CYS A 116 -47.53 33.49 -24.71
C CYS A 116 -49.02 33.31 -24.34
N ARG A 117 -49.37 32.87 -23.12
CA ARG A 117 -50.75 32.50 -22.77
C ARG A 117 -51.59 33.60 -22.11
N LEU A 118 -51.01 34.77 -21.83
CA LEU A 118 -51.66 35.81 -21.01
C LEU A 118 -52.23 37.01 -21.78
N LYS A 119 -52.13 37.05 -23.12
CA LYS A 119 -52.49 38.26 -23.91
C LYS A 119 -53.80 38.20 -24.70
N GLU A 120 -54.55 37.11 -24.68
CA GLU A 120 -55.86 37.06 -25.35
C GLU A 120 -56.97 36.75 -24.33
N LYS A 121 -57.53 37.82 -23.77
CA LYS A 121 -58.84 37.79 -23.11
C LYS A 121 -59.57 39.07 -23.46
N GLY A 122 -60.56 38.97 -24.34
CA GLY A 122 -61.43 40.10 -24.67
C GLY A 122 -61.99 40.11 -26.08
N SER A 123 -62.54 39.01 -26.58
CA SER A 123 -63.48 39.04 -27.72
C SER A 123 -64.32 37.76 -27.80
N ASP A 124 -64.72 37.23 -26.65
CA ASP A 124 -64.95 35.78 -26.53
C ASP A 124 -66.06 35.20 -27.42
N ASP A 125 -67.16 35.86 -27.78
CA ASP A 125 -68.21 35.11 -28.49
C ASP A 125 -68.04 35.06 -30.02
N VAL A 126 -67.59 36.16 -30.64
CA VAL A 126 -67.21 36.17 -32.07
C VAL A 126 -65.85 35.53 -32.27
N ALA A 127 -64.91 35.76 -31.33
CA ALA A 127 -63.64 35.05 -31.35
C ALA A 127 -63.82 33.57 -31.07
N LEU A 128 -64.67 33.10 -30.15
CA LEU A 128 -64.93 31.65 -29.99
C LEU A 128 -65.53 31.04 -31.24
N LYS A 129 -66.34 31.77 -32.00
CA LYS A 129 -66.93 31.27 -33.25
C LYS A 129 -65.93 31.23 -34.39
N GLU A 130 -65.15 32.30 -34.58
CA GLU A 130 -64.02 32.30 -35.51
C GLU A 130 -62.94 31.31 -35.09
N GLU A 131 -62.72 31.14 -33.78
CA GLU A 131 -61.79 30.19 -33.18
C GLU A 131 -62.31 28.76 -33.34
N LEU A 132 -63.62 28.49 -33.20
CA LEU A 132 -64.20 27.19 -33.51
C LEU A 132 -64.13 26.88 -35.01
N GLU A 133 -64.37 27.86 -35.89
CA GLU A 133 -64.21 27.71 -37.34
C GLU A 133 -62.73 27.49 -37.71
N LYS A 134 -61.82 28.19 -37.03
CA LYS A 134 -60.37 28.07 -37.17
C LYS A 134 -59.88 26.73 -36.62
N ILE A 135 -60.37 26.27 -35.47
CA ILE A 135 -60.12 24.95 -34.86
C ILE A 135 -60.73 23.86 -35.74
N ARG A 136 -61.88 24.07 -36.40
CA ARG A 136 -62.42 23.13 -37.38
C ARG A 136 -61.54 23.05 -38.61
N LYS A 137 -61.18 24.18 -39.23
CA LYS A 137 -60.25 24.21 -40.36
C LYS A 137 -58.88 23.67 -39.99
N GLU A 138 -58.41 23.93 -38.78
CA GLU A 138 -57.15 23.40 -38.26
C GLU A 138 -57.27 21.93 -37.93
N ASN A 139 -58.39 21.43 -37.40
CA ASN A 139 -58.65 19.99 -37.25
C ASN A 139 -58.76 19.29 -38.60
N GLU A 140 -59.43 19.90 -39.58
CA GLU A 140 -59.53 19.41 -40.94
C GLU A 140 -58.15 19.37 -41.59
N LYS A 141 -57.32 20.40 -41.35
CA LYS A 141 -55.94 20.49 -41.81
C LYS A 141 -55.03 19.51 -41.07
N LEU A 142 -55.17 19.30 -39.76
CA LEU A 142 -54.40 18.36 -38.96
C LEU A 142 -54.80 16.93 -39.29
N ARG A 143 -56.09 16.65 -39.46
CA ARG A 143 -56.58 15.39 -40.01
C ARG A 143 -56.02 15.22 -41.41
N SER A 144 -56.15 16.21 -42.28
CA SER A 144 -55.54 16.16 -43.62
C SER A 144 -54.01 15.99 -43.57
N VAL A 145 -53.29 16.53 -42.59
CA VAL A 145 -51.84 16.30 -42.42
C VAL A 145 -51.56 14.93 -41.79
N LEU A 146 -52.49 14.34 -41.03
CA LEU A 146 -52.38 12.98 -40.50
C LEU A 146 -52.75 11.92 -41.55
N THR A 147 -53.70 12.20 -42.45
CA THR A 147 -54.14 11.27 -43.51
C THR A 147 -53.45 11.51 -44.85
N SER A 148 -53.19 12.76 -45.22
CA SER A 148 -52.41 13.18 -46.40
C SER A 148 -50.95 13.41 -46.08
N GLY A 149 -50.55 13.26 -44.81
CA GLY A 149 -49.16 13.19 -44.39
C GLY A 149 -48.49 12.01 -45.02
N ASP A 150 -48.01 12.22 -46.24
CA ASP A 150 -46.74 11.74 -46.74
C ASP A 150 -46.39 10.34 -46.21
N GLY A 151 -47.25 9.38 -46.56
CA GLY A 151 -47.11 7.95 -46.27
C GLY A 151 -45.86 7.30 -46.87
N VAL A 152 -44.90 8.11 -47.30
CA VAL A 152 -43.59 7.73 -47.81
C VAL A 152 -42.46 8.20 -46.89
N ASP A 153 -42.62 9.24 -46.04
CA ASP A 153 -41.50 9.74 -45.20
C ASP A 153 -41.63 9.58 -43.66
N GLY A 154 -42.83 9.36 -43.13
CA GLY A 154 -43.03 9.12 -41.69
C GLY A 154 -42.47 7.77 -41.21
N THR A 155 -42.59 6.74 -42.04
CA THR A 155 -41.92 5.45 -41.86
C THR A 155 -40.40 5.61 -41.90
N THR A 156 -39.86 6.55 -42.67
CA THR A 156 -38.42 6.81 -42.73
C THR A 156 -37.92 7.45 -41.46
N ASN A 157 -38.67 8.36 -40.83
CA ASN A 157 -38.25 8.95 -39.55
C ASN A 157 -38.31 7.93 -38.41
N VAL A 158 -39.36 7.09 -38.35
CA VAL A 158 -39.41 5.97 -37.40
C VAL A 158 -38.27 4.98 -37.68
N SER A 159 -37.97 4.68 -38.94
CA SER A 159 -36.87 3.78 -39.31
C SER A 159 -35.49 4.38 -38.97
N LYS A 160 -35.28 5.68 -39.21
CA LYS A 160 -34.05 6.40 -38.82
C LYS A 160 -33.85 6.34 -37.31
N LEU A 161 -34.89 6.65 -36.53
CA LEU A 161 -34.85 6.56 -35.07
C LEU A 161 -34.61 5.13 -34.59
N GLN A 162 -35.20 4.12 -35.23
CA GLN A 162 -34.92 2.71 -34.90
C GLN A 162 -33.47 2.32 -35.17
N VAL A 163 -32.88 2.78 -36.28
CA VAL A 163 -31.47 2.56 -36.61
C VAL A 163 -30.55 3.26 -35.60
N GLU A 164 -30.82 4.53 -35.28
CA GLU A 164 -30.07 5.27 -34.26
C GLU A 164 -30.17 4.61 -32.89
N LEU A 165 -31.36 4.17 -32.49
CA LEU A 165 -31.57 3.49 -31.21
C LEU A 165 -30.82 2.15 -31.16
N ALA A 166 -30.80 1.39 -32.26
CA ALA A 166 -29.99 0.19 -32.36
C ALA A 166 -28.48 0.50 -32.31
N PHE A 167 -28.05 1.58 -32.94
CA PHE A 167 -26.67 2.06 -32.88
C PHE A 167 -26.24 2.44 -31.45
N PHE A 168 -27.04 3.25 -30.75
CA PHE A 168 -26.74 3.63 -29.36
C PHE A 168 -26.72 2.42 -28.43
N ARG A 169 -27.62 1.45 -28.60
CA ARG A 169 -27.57 0.19 -27.84
C ARG A 169 -26.24 -0.55 -28.04
N ARG A 170 -25.75 -0.65 -29.27
CA ARG A 170 -24.43 -1.24 -29.55
C ARG A 170 -23.30 -0.44 -28.90
N GLN A 171 -23.35 0.89 -28.98
CA GLN A 171 -22.35 1.76 -28.36
C GLN A 171 -22.33 1.61 -26.83
N VAL A 172 -23.51 1.54 -26.18
CA VAL A 172 -23.62 1.31 -24.73
C VAL A 172 -23.02 -0.05 -24.35
N LEU A 173 -23.30 -1.11 -25.12
CA LEU A 173 -22.71 -2.43 -24.87
C LEU A 173 -21.19 -2.40 -25.04
N ALA A 174 -20.68 -1.77 -26.10
CA ALA A 174 -19.24 -1.61 -26.32
C ALA A 174 -18.58 -0.81 -25.18
N LYS A 175 -19.21 0.27 -24.72
CA LYS A 175 -18.74 1.06 -23.58
C LYS A 175 -18.69 0.23 -22.30
N ARG A 176 -19.70 -0.60 -22.05
CA ARG A 176 -19.73 -1.50 -20.89
C ARG A 176 -18.58 -2.50 -20.91
N VAL A 177 -18.29 -3.11 -22.06
CA VAL A 177 -17.12 -4.02 -22.20
C VAL A 177 -15.82 -3.27 -21.90
N MET A 178 -15.64 -2.06 -22.42
CA MET A 178 -14.46 -1.24 -22.09
C MET A 178 -14.38 -0.88 -20.59
N GLU A 179 -15.51 -0.59 -19.94
CA GLU A 179 -15.56 -0.33 -18.49
C GLU A 179 -15.14 -1.57 -17.68
N ASP A 180 -15.58 -2.76 -18.09
CA ASP A 180 -15.17 -4.03 -17.47
C ASP A 180 -13.66 -4.30 -17.67
N ASP A 181 -13.12 -4.04 -18.87
CA ASP A 181 -11.68 -4.16 -19.15
C ASP A 181 -10.85 -3.18 -18.30
N VAL A 182 -11.30 -1.93 -18.18
CA VAL A 182 -10.65 -0.92 -17.31
C VAL A 182 -10.69 -1.35 -15.86
N PHE A 183 -11.79 -1.94 -15.40
CA PHE A 183 -11.90 -2.48 -14.05
C PHE A 183 -10.94 -3.66 -13.83
N ALA A 184 -10.83 -4.57 -14.80
CA ALA A 184 -9.88 -5.68 -14.76
C ALA A 184 -8.43 -5.19 -14.69
N MET A 185 -8.05 -4.22 -15.54
CA MET A 185 -6.73 -3.60 -15.53
C MET A 185 -6.41 -2.90 -14.20
N LYS A 186 -7.37 -2.17 -13.61
CA LYS A 186 -7.18 -1.57 -12.28
C LYS A 186 -6.86 -2.61 -11.21
N LYS A 187 -7.59 -3.73 -11.22
CA LYS A 187 -7.37 -4.83 -10.27
C LYS A 187 -5.97 -5.44 -10.44
N GLU A 188 -5.51 -5.63 -11.67
CA GLU A 188 -4.16 -6.13 -11.95
C GLU A 188 -3.07 -5.16 -11.48
N ILE A 189 -3.22 -3.86 -11.73
CA ILE A 189 -2.30 -2.82 -11.25
C ILE A 189 -2.19 -2.84 -9.72
N ASP A 190 -3.32 -2.97 -9.02
CA ASP A 190 -3.32 -3.01 -7.55
C ASP A 190 -2.64 -4.29 -7.04
N GLN A 191 -2.86 -5.44 -7.67
CA GLN A 191 -2.13 -6.68 -7.35
C GLN A 191 -0.62 -6.54 -7.57
N LEU A 192 -0.20 -5.93 -8.69
CA LEU A 192 1.22 -5.68 -8.98
C LEU A 192 1.85 -4.75 -7.93
N ARG A 193 1.13 -3.71 -7.49
CA ARG A 193 1.59 -2.81 -6.42
C ARG A 193 1.78 -3.55 -5.09
N THR A 194 0.80 -4.35 -4.67
CA THR A 194 0.93 -5.16 -3.44
C THR A 194 2.09 -6.15 -3.53
N SER A 195 2.27 -6.80 -4.68
CA SER A 195 3.38 -7.72 -4.93
C SER A 195 4.75 -7.01 -4.89
N ALA A 196 4.84 -5.81 -5.46
CA ALA A 196 6.08 -5.01 -5.43
C ALA A 196 6.44 -4.58 -4.00
N LEU A 197 5.45 -4.19 -3.18
CA LEU A 197 5.65 -3.87 -1.77
C LEU A 197 6.16 -5.09 -0.99
N ALA A 198 5.57 -6.26 -1.21
CA ALA A 198 6.04 -7.52 -0.61
C ALA A 198 7.46 -7.90 -1.06
N ARG A 199 7.85 -7.59 -2.30
CA ARG A 199 9.24 -7.79 -2.76
C ARG A 199 10.22 -6.92 -1.99
N GLY A 200 9.82 -5.69 -1.64
CA GLY A 200 10.63 -4.79 -0.81
C GLY A 200 10.94 -5.36 0.58
N SER A 201 9.96 -6.03 1.22
CA SER A 201 10.19 -6.67 2.52
C SER A 201 11.20 -7.82 2.44
N PHE A 202 11.13 -8.65 1.39
CA PHE A 202 12.10 -9.73 1.19
C PHE A 202 13.51 -9.22 0.91
N GLN A 203 13.64 -8.09 0.20
CA GLN A 203 14.95 -7.48 -0.06
C GLN A 203 15.60 -7.02 1.25
N SER A 204 14.84 -6.39 2.15
CA SER A 204 15.33 -5.99 3.47
C SER A 204 15.74 -7.20 4.32
N GLU A 205 14.94 -8.28 4.31
CA GLU A 205 15.28 -9.52 5.01
C GLU A 205 16.57 -10.16 4.46
N LEU A 206 16.75 -10.18 3.14
CA LEU A 206 17.97 -10.66 2.49
C LEU A 206 19.20 -9.82 2.88
N ASP A 207 19.08 -8.50 2.93
CA ASP A 207 20.19 -7.62 3.30
C ASP A 207 20.54 -7.74 4.80
N SER A 208 19.54 -7.97 5.66
CA SER A 208 19.73 -8.33 7.06
C SER A 208 20.48 -9.66 7.21
N LEU A 209 20.04 -10.71 6.52
CA LEU A 209 20.71 -12.02 6.52
C LEU A 209 22.16 -11.95 6.00
N ARG A 210 22.42 -11.17 4.94
CA ARG A 210 23.77 -10.95 4.42
C ARG A 210 24.69 -10.28 5.44
N SER A 211 24.16 -9.32 6.18
CA SER A 211 24.88 -8.62 7.25
C SER A 211 25.22 -9.59 8.39
N GLU A 212 24.26 -10.42 8.78
CA GLU A 212 24.44 -11.43 9.83
C GLU A 212 25.47 -12.50 9.45
N VAL A 213 25.41 -13.01 8.21
CA VAL A 213 26.42 -13.96 7.69
C VAL A 213 27.82 -13.32 7.70
N SER A 214 27.94 -12.05 7.34
CA SER A 214 29.21 -11.32 7.36
C SER A 214 29.74 -11.17 8.79
N ARG A 215 28.87 -10.84 9.74
CA ARG A 215 29.18 -10.76 11.17
C ARG A 215 29.67 -12.10 11.73
N LEU A 216 28.95 -13.19 11.45
CA LEU A 216 29.31 -14.54 11.88
C LEU A 216 30.66 -15.00 11.29
N LYS A 217 30.93 -14.68 10.02
CA LYS A 217 32.23 -14.98 9.40
C LYS A 217 33.38 -14.28 10.11
N ILE A 218 33.23 -12.99 10.43
CA ILE A 218 34.23 -12.22 11.18
C ILE A 218 34.42 -12.82 12.57
N GLN A 219 33.33 -13.16 13.26
CA GLN A 219 33.40 -13.80 14.58
C GLN A 219 34.13 -15.14 14.52
N GLY A 220 33.82 -15.99 13.55
CA GLY A 220 34.49 -17.28 13.36
C GLY A 220 35.98 -17.16 13.01
N VAL A 221 36.43 -16.04 12.42
CA VAL A 221 37.87 -15.75 12.28
C VAL A 221 38.48 -15.42 13.64
N LYS A 222 37.87 -14.50 14.40
CA LYS A 222 38.35 -14.10 15.74
C LYS A 222 38.43 -15.28 16.70
N ASP A 223 37.42 -16.14 16.71
CA ASP A 223 37.38 -17.32 17.57
C ASP A 223 38.52 -18.29 17.24
N ARG A 224 38.82 -18.50 15.94
CA ARG A 224 39.95 -19.32 15.50
C ARG A 224 41.30 -18.71 15.89
N GLU A 225 41.47 -17.40 15.75
CA GLU A 225 42.68 -16.70 16.20
C GLU A 225 42.86 -16.83 17.71
N GLN A 226 41.77 -16.71 18.47
CA GLN A 226 41.79 -16.88 19.92
C GLN A 226 42.19 -18.31 20.30
N VAL A 227 41.60 -19.33 19.67
CA VAL A 227 41.97 -20.75 19.88
C VAL A 227 43.45 -20.98 19.60
N GLU A 228 43.98 -20.46 18.48
CA GLU A 228 45.40 -20.57 18.15
C GLU A 228 46.31 -19.84 19.15
N LEU A 229 45.86 -18.70 19.70
CA LEU A 229 46.59 -17.99 20.75
C LEU A 229 46.64 -18.81 22.05
N TRP A 230 45.52 -19.37 22.49
CA TRP A 230 45.47 -20.27 23.66
C TRP A 230 46.33 -21.52 23.47
N LYS A 231 46.32 -22.09 22.26
CA LYS A 231 47.16 -23.23 21.89
C LYS A 231 48.65 -22.89 22.00
N ARG A 232 49.09 -21.73 21.47
CA ARG A 232 50.49 -21.27 21.60
C ARG A 232 50.89 -21.04 23.05
N GLU A 233 50.01 -20.45 23.86
CA GLU A 233 50.29 -20.21 25.29
C GLU A 233 50.35 -21.53 26.09
N ALA A 234 49.48 -22.48 25.79
CA ALA A 234 49.50 -23.81 26.39
C ALA A 234 50.83 -24.55 26.09
N LEU A 235 51.37 -24.37 24.89
CA LEU A 235 52.63 -24.98 24.43
C LEU A 235 53.89 -24.17 24.79
N ARG A 236 53.78 -23.07 25.54
CA ARG A 236 54.92 -22.21 25.86
C ARG A 236 55.92 -22.93 26.76
N PRO A 237 57.23 -22.95 26.44
CA PRO A 237 58.26 -23.51 27.32
C PRO A 237 58.19 -22.89 28.73
N GLY A 238 58.12 -23.74 29.75
CA GLY A 238 57.99 -23.31 31.15
C GLY A 238 56.56 -23.26 31.70
N ASN A 239 55.53 -23.55 30.90
CA ASN A 239 54.17 -23.73 31.42
C ASN A 239 54.02 -25.08 32.15
N LYS A 240 54.21 -25.09 33.47
CA LYS A 240 54.13 -26.32 34.30
C LYS A 240 52.73 -26.92 34.44
N ARG A 241 51.68 -26.27 33.93
CA ARG A 241 50.31 -26.81 33.88
C ARG A 241 50.03 -27.64 32.62
N GLY A 242 50.97 -27.71 31.67
CA GLY A 242 50.76 -28.24 30.31
C GLY A 242 50.88 -29.74 30.12
N SER A 243 51.09 -30.54 31.17
CA SER A 243 51.13 -32.01 31.03
C SER A 243 50.41 -32.68 32.19
N VAL A 244 49.12 -32.43 32.31
CA VAL A 244 48.24 -33.43 32.92
C VAL A 244 47.93 -34.38 31.76
N ALA A 245 48.57 -35.55 31.75
CA ALA A 245 48.13 -36.65 30.92
C ALA A 245 46.69 -36.97 31.36
N ILE A 246 45.72 -36.43 30.63
CA ILE A 246 44.35 -36.92 30.74
C ILE A 246 44.43 -38.27 30.05
N GLU A 247 44.59 -39.34 30.85
CA GLU A 247 44.36 -40.70 30.37
C GLU A 247 42.99 -40.69 29.71
N THR A 248 42.97 -40.82 28.38
CA THR A 248 41.73 -41.06 27.65
C THR A 248 41.13 -42.32 28.26
N PRO A 249 39.96 -42.23 28.94
CA PRO A 249 39.31 -43.43 29.45
C PRO A 249 39.14 -44.38 28.26
N GLU A 250 39.58 -45.62 28.44
CA GLU A 250 39.46 -46.66 27.42
C GLU A 250 38.01 -46.65 26.94
N VAL A 251 37.82 -46.31 25.65
CA VAL A 251 36.51 -46.35 24.99
C VAL A 251 36.14 -47.82 24.89
N SER A 252 35.60 -48.34 25.99
CA SER A 252 35.08 -49.67 26.12
C SER A 252 33.89 -49.76 25.17
N ASN A 253 34.11 -50.40 24.01
CA ASN A 253 33.10 -50.92 23.10
C ASN A 253 31.79 -50.11 23.05
N MET A 254 31.81 -48.93 22.43
CA MET A 254 30.59 -48.43 21.80
C MET A 254 30.40 -49.26 20.53
N ASP A 255 29.49 -50.22 20.63
CA ASP A 255 29.11 -51.15 19.59
C ASP A 255 29.01 -50.47 18.22
N LEU A 256 29.72 -51.06 17.26
CA LEU A 256 29.56 -50.85 15.83
C LEU A 256 28.10 -51.13 15.43
N LEU A 257 27.22 -50.15 15.60
CA LEU A 257 25.93 -50.12 14.91
C LEU A 257 26.22 -49.86 13.42
N GLY A 258 26.09 -50.92 12.63
CA GLY A 258 26.18 -50.85 11.17
C GLY A 258 25.15 -49.87 10.58
N PRO A 259 25.40 -49.36 9.36
CA PRO A 259 24.60 -48.30 8.72
C PRO A 259 23.12 -48.65 8.48
N ASP A 260 22.70 -49.90 8.74
CA ASP A 260 21.39 -50.42 8.34
C ASP A 260 20.36 -50.50 9.47
N GLY A 261 20.71 -50.13 10.71
CA GLY A 261 19.72 -49.89 11.78
C GLY A 261 18.70 -51.02 12.03
N ARG A 262 19.07 -52.29 11.84
CA ARG A 262 18.21 -53.44 12.16
C ARG A 262 18.83 -54.32 13.22
N THR A 263 18.23 -54.30 14.40
CA THR A 263 18.40 -55.29 15.47
C THR A 263 17.61 -56.55 15.14
N ILE A 264 18.18 -57.72 15.42
CA ILE A 264 17.41 -58.98 15.56
C ILE A 264 16.71 -58.95 16.92
#